data_AF-A0A7S0XP50-F1
#
_entry.id   AF-A0A7S0XP50-F1
#
_cell.length_a   1.000
_cell.length_b   1.000
_cell.length_c   1.000
_cell.angle_alpha   90.00
_cell.angle_beta   90.00
_cell.angle_gamma   90.00
#
_symmetry.space_group_name_H-M   'P 1'
#
loop_
_entity.id
_entity.type
_entity.pdbx_description
1 polymer ?
#
loop_
_entity_poly.entity_id
_entity_poly.type
_entity_poly.pdbx_seq_one_letter_code
_entity_poly.pdbx_strand_id
1 'polypeptide(L)'
;ACSVLSSEDLEVFEYLDDLKHYYKKGAGHGVTRQMACPLLRHLLGVVRDSVDGKGKAEKEGLKSYLMFAHAETLVPLLTLLGMYVDDFKLAADTPSSVRETRTFRSSQITPMASNLLLVVYQCRAEGHRG
;
A
#
# COMPACT_ATOMS: atom_id res chain seq x y z
N ALA A 1 20.67 -11.14 17.73
CA ALA A 1 20.64 -10.66 19.12
C ALA A 1 19.45 -9.71 19.27
N CYS A 2 18.39 -10.14 19.94
CA CYS A 2 17.22 -9.30 20.30
C CYS A 2 16.95 -9.31 21.81
N SER A 3 17.75 -10.07 22.58
CA SER A 3 17.56 -10.33 24.01
C SER A 3 17.85 -9.15 24.94
N VAL A 4 18.33 -8.03 24.39
CA VAL A 4 18.62 -6.80 25.14
C VAL A 4 17.36 -5.92 25.27
N LEU A 5 16.39 -6.09 24.37
CA LEU A 5 15.18 -5.28 24.32
C LEU A 5 13.98 -6.08 24.84
N SER A 6 13.14 -5.44 25.64
CA SER A 6 11.84 -5.97 26.03
C SER A 6 10.84 -5.85 24.88
N SER A 7 9.69 -6.52 24.99
CA SER A 7 8.60 -6.36 24.01
C SER A 7 8.10 -4.92 23.95
N GLU A 8 8.03 -4.24 25.09
CA GLU A 8 7.60 -2.84 25.16
C GLU A 8 8.60 -1.90 24.44
N ASP A 9 9.90 -2.16 24.57
CA ASP A 9 10.91 -1.42 23.80
C ASP A 9 10.70 -1.61 22.29
N LEU A 10 10.41 -2.84 21.86
CA LEU A 10 10.18 -3.14 20.44
C LEU A 10 8.91 -2.46 19.90
N GLU A 11 7.84 -2.36 20.69
CA GLU A 11 6.62 -1.62 20.32
C GLU A 11 6.89 -0.12 20.17
N VAL A 12 7.72 0.45 21.04
CA VAL A 12 8.18 1.85 20.92
C VAL A 12 9.02 2.04 19.66
N PHE A 13 9.93 1.11 19.36
CA PHE A 13 10.73 1.16 18.12
C PHE A 13 9.88 1.02 16.86
N GLU A 14 8.88 0.13 16.86
CA GLU A 14 7.91 0.01 15.77
C GLU A 14 7.20 1.33 15.56
N TYR A 15 6.67 1.93 16.64
CA TYR A 15 5.94 3.20 16.54
C TYR A 15 6.83 4.36 16.08
N LEU A 16 8.09 4.40 16.50
CA LEU A 16 9.06 5.37 16.02
C LEU A 16 9.26 5.24 14.50
N ASP A 17 9.38 4.02 13.98
CA ASP A 17 9.53 3.80 12.55
C ASP A 17 8.24 4.10 11.78
N ASP A 18 7.07 3.82 12.37
CA ASP A 18 5.76 4.20 11.84
C ASP A 18 5.67 5.72 11.66
N LEU A 19 6.01 6.51 12.70
CA LEU A 19 6.01 7.97 12.62
C LEU A 19 6.92 8.46 11.50
N LYS A 20 8.15 7.93 11.41
CA LYS A 20 9.09 8.27 10.35
C LYS A 20 8.50 7.98 8.96
N HIS A 21 7.89 6.82 8.77
CA HIS A 21 7.32 6.41 7.49
C HIS A 21 6.05 7.22 7.15
N TYR A 22 5.18 7.43 8.13
CA TYR A 22 3.92 8.17 8.01
C TYR A 22 4.15 9.59 7.51
N TYR A 23 5.11 10.30 8.11
CA TYR A 23 5.40 11.69 7.74
C TYR A 23 6.26 11.82 6.48
N LYS A 24 7.21 10.90 6.23
CA LYS A 24 8.07 11.00 5.03
C LYS A 24 7.38 10.55 3.75
N LYS A 25 6.53 9.53 3.83
CA LYS A 25 5.98 8.85 2.65
C LYS A 25 4.56 8.31 2.80
N GLY A 26 3.91 8.53 3.94
CA GLY A 26 2.52 8.15 4.19
C GLY A 26 1.56 9.34 4.22
N ALA A 27 0.45 9.18 4.94
CA ALA A 27 -0.64 10.15 4.98
C ALA A 27 -0.34 11.46 5.75
N GLY A 28 0.84 11.58 6.37
CA GLY A 28 1.19 12.76 7.18
C GLY A 28 1.22 14.08 6.40
N HIS A 29 1.45 14.04 5.09
CA HIS A 29 1.42 15.21 4.21
C HIS A 29 0.58 14.97 2.95
N GLY A 30 -0.18 15.99 2.53
CA GLY A 30 -1.01 15.90 1.33
C GLY A 30 -0.23 15.68 0.03
N VAL A 31 1.00 16.19 -0.04
CA VAL A 31 1.87 16.04 -1.22
C VAL A 31 2.21 14.58 -1.53
N THR A 32 2.26 13.71 -0.51
CA THR A 32 2.54 12.29 -0.68
C THR A 32 1.61 11.64 -1.70
N ARG A 33 0.30 11.90 -1.59
CA ARG A 33 -0.69 11.35 -2.52
C ARG A 33 -0.46 11.85 -3.94
N GLN A 34 -0.05 13.11 -4.09
CA GLN A 34 0.19 13.72 -5.40
C GLN A 34 1.37 13.08 -6.12
N MET A 35 2.42 12.68 -5.39
CA MET A 35 3.60 12.00 -5.95
C MET A 35 3.23 10.67 -6.62
N ALA A 36 2.21 9.96 -6.12
CA ALA A 36 1.78 8.68 -6.67
C ALA A 36 0.83 8.78 -7.88
N CYS A 37 0.32 9.98 -8.21
CA CYS A 37 -0.63 10.17 -9.30
C CYS A 37 -0.15 9.62 -10.66
N PRO A 38 1.11 9.82 -11.10
CA PRO A 38 1.58 9.25 -12.37
C PRO A 38 1.56 7.72 -12.37
N LEU A 39 1.95 7.09 -11.25
CA LEU A 39 1.95 5.64 -11.11
C LEU A 39 0.53 5.07 -11.13
N LEU A 40 -0.41 5.69 -10.41
CA LEU A 40 -1.81 5.26 -10.42
C LEU A 40 -2.42 5.38 -11.83
N ARG A 41 -2.15 6.47 -12.55
CA ARG A 41 -2.61 6.64 -13.94
C ARG A 41 -2.06 5.55 -14.86
N HIS A 42 -0.79 5.19 -14.70
CA HIS A 42 -0.19 4.10 -15.46
C HIS A 42 -0.86 2.76 -15.16
N LEU A 43 -1.04 2.42 -13.88
CA LEU A 43 -1.72 1.20 -13.44
C LEU A 43 -3.14 1.08 -13.98
N LEU A 44 -3.92 2.16 -13.91
CA LEU A 44 -5.28 2.20 -14.46
C LEU A 44 -5.29 2.04 -15.99
N GLY A 45 -4.29 2.60 -16.68
CA GLY A 45 -4.10 2.38 -18.12
C GLY A 45 -3.87 0.91 -18.44
N VAL A 46 -2.95 0.25 -17.71
CA VAL A 46 -2.66 -1.18 -17.88
C VAL A 46 -3.91 -2.04 -17.63
N VAL A 47 -4.65 -1.78 -16.54
CA VAL A 47 -5.89 -2.48 -16.22
C VAL A 47 -6.94 -2.29 -17.32
N ARG A 48 -7.14 -1.05 -17.78
CA ARG A 48 -8.11 -0.75 -18.84
C ARG A 48 -7.75 -1.42 -20.15
N ASP A 49 -6.49 -1.37 -20.56
CA ASP A 49 -6.03 -2.03 -21.77
C ASP A 49 -6.23 -3.54 -21.70
N SER A 50 -6.05 -4.15 -20.52
CA SER A 50 -6.33 -5.57 -20.30
C SER A 50 -7.82 -5.91 -20.38
N VAL A 51 -8.71 -5.02 -19.95
CA VAL A 51 -10.17 -5.23 -20.06
C VAL A 51 -10.65 -5.05 -21.50
N ASP A 52 -10.09 -4.08 -22.22
CA ASP A 52 -10.48 -3.77 -23.61
C ASP A 52 -9.89 -4.76 -24.64
N GLY A 53 -9.11 -5.76 -24.23
CA GLY A 53 -8.36 -6.65 -25.14
C GLY A 53 -7.28 -5.93 -25.95
N LYS A 54 -6.83 -4.76 -25.47
CA LYS A 54 -5.85 -3.88 -26.14
C LYS A 54 -4.47 -3.94 -25.49
N GLY A 55 -4.34 -4.67 -24.39
CA GLY A 55 -3.09 -4.84 -23.65
C GLY A 55 -1.96 -5.26 -24.57
N LYS A 56 -0.88 -4.46 -24.59
CA LYS A 56 0.34 -4.84 -25.33
C LYS A 56 0.85 -6.21 -24.89
N ALA A 57 0.79 -6.48 -23.59
CA ALA A 57 1.16 -7.77 -23.03
C ALA A 57 0.28 -8.90 -23.60
N GLU A 58 -1.04 -8.70 -23.68
CA GLU A 58 -1.97 -9.71 -24.21
C GLU A 58 -1.71 -10.02 -25.69
N LYS A 59 -1.40 -8.99 -26.50
CA LYS A 59 -1.01 -9.15 -27.91
C LYS A 59 0.33 -9.88 -28.09
N GLU A 60 1.22 -9.77 -27.11
CA GLU A 60 2.52 -10.46 -27.06
C GLU A 60 2.46 -11.79 -26.27
N GLY A 61 1.28 -12.22 -25.82
CA GLY A 61 1.09 -13.45 -25.04
C GLY A 61 1.49 -13.36 -23.55
N LEU A 62 1.91 -12.19 -23.09
CA LEU A 62 2.23 -11.88 -21.69
C LEU A 62 0.95 -11.57 -20.91
N LYS A 63 0.73 -12.28 -19.80
CA LYS A 63 -0.49 -12.15 -18.97
C LYS A 63 -0.28 -11.38 -17.67
N SER A 64 0.92 -10.86 -17.42
CA SER A 64 1.27 -10.21 -16.15
C SER A 64 2.25 -9.05 -16.33
N TYR A 65 2.12 -8.06 -15.45
CA TYR A 65 3.04 -6.94 -15.30
C TYR A 65 3.71 -7.04 -13.93
N LEU A 66 5.04 -7.10 -13.91
CA LEU A 66 5.84 -7.13 -12.69
C LEU A 66 6.61 -5.81 -12.58
N MET A 67 6.42 -5.10 -11.48
CA MET A 67 7.10 -3.84 -11.19
C MET A 67 7.82 -3.96 -9.86
N PHE A 68 9.08 -3.52 -9.83
CA PHE A 68 9.91 -3.53 -8.64
C PHE A 68 10.19 -2.09 -8.25
N ALA A 69 9.96 -1.77 -6.98
CA ALA A 69 10.14 -0.43 -6.45
C ALA A 69 10.51 -0.48 -4.97
N HIS A 70 10.79 0.69 -4.41
CA HIS A 70 11.06 0.85 -2.99
C HIS A 70 9.78 1.14 -2.19
N ALA A 71 9.88 1.03 -0.86
CA ALA A 71 8.78 1.38 0.04
C ALA A 71 8.34 2.84 -0.16
N GLU A 72 9.27 3.73 -0.49
CA GLU A 72 9.05 5.14 -0.83
C GLU A 72 8.12 5.34 -2.04
N THR A 73 7.93 4.33 -2.89
CA THR A 73 6.99 4.36 -4.02
C THR A 73 5.68 3.68 -3.67
N LEU A 74 5.74 2.56 -2.95
CA LEU A 74 4.55 1.76 -2.61
C LEU A 74 3.68 2.46 -1.56
N VAL A 75 4.26 3.04 -0.51
CA VAL A 75 3.49 3.69 0.58
C VAL A 75 2.67 4.88 0.05
N PRO A 76 3.22 5.80 -0.80
CA PRO A 76 2.41 6.85 -1.40
C PRO A 76 1.27 6.34 -2.28
N LEU A 77 1.49 5.26 -3.05
CA LEU A 77 0.45 4.65 -3.88
C LEU A 77 -0.68 4.09 -3.01
N LEU A 78 -0.35 3.31 -1.97
CA LEU A 78 -1.35 2.77 -1.03
C LEU A 78 -2.13 3.90 -0.33
N THR A 79 -1.43 4.97 0.06
CA THR A 79 -2.04 6.16 0.67
C THR A 79 -2.98 6.89 -0.31
N LEU A 80 -2.62 6.96 -1.61
CA LEU A 80 -3.46 7.54 -2.66
C LEU A 80 -4.70 6.67 -2.93
N LEU A 81 -4.58 5.34 -2.82
CA LEU A 81 -5.69 4.39 -2.90
C LEU A 81 -6.60 4.40 -1.65
N GLY A 82 -6.28 5.21 -0.63
CA GLY A 82 -7.05 5.32 0.60
C GLY A 82 -6.83 4.16 1.58
N MET A 83 -5.77 3.37 1.40
CA MET A 83 -5.43 2.26 2.29
C MET A 83 -4.59 2.75 3.47
N TYR A 84 -4.77 2.11 4.64
CA TYR A 84 -4.01 2.37 5.86
C TYR A 84 -3.98 3.86 6.26
N VAL A 85 -5.13 4.53 6.11
CA VAL A 85 -5.31 5.92 6.53
C VAL A 85 -6.05 5.93 7.85
N ASP A 86 -5.39 6.38 8.90
CA ASP A 86 -5.97 6.51 10.22
C ASP A 86 -6.95 7.68 10.33
N ASP A 87 -7.94 7.54 11.22
CA ASP A 87 -8.90 8.60 11.59
C ASP A 87 -8.25 9.73 12.40
N PHE A 88 -7.02 9.51 12.88
CA PHE A 88 -6.23 10.48 13.64
C PHE A 88 -4.83 10.63 13.03
N LYS A 89 -4.16 11.74 13.34
CA LYS A 89 -2.76 11.93 12.95
C LYS A 89 -1.85 11.24 13.96
N LEU A 90 -0.94 10.39 13.48
CA LEU A 90 0.06 9.76 14.32
C LEU A 90 1.02 10.82 14.88
N ALA A 91 1.14 10.93 16.19
CA ALA A 91 2.04 11.85 16.87
C ALA A 91 2.86 11.15 17.96
N ALA A 92 4.04 11.67 18.30
CA ALA A 92 4.95 11.03 19.27
C ALA A 92 4.31 10.87 20.67
N ASP A 93 3.40 11.78 21.03
CA ASP A 93 2.67 11.82 22.29
C ASP A 93 1.30 11.11 22.23
N THR A 94 0.99 10.40 21.15
CA THR A 94 -0.25 9.60 21.05
C THR A 94 -0.33 8.60 22.21
N PRO A 95 -1.42 8.59 23.01
CA PRO A 95 -1.61 7.64 24.10
C PRO A 95 -1.54 6.19 23.60
N SER A 96 -1.00 5.28 24.42
CA SER A 96 -0.83 3.87 24.05
C SER A 96 -2.13 3.21 23.61
N SER A 97 -3.24 3.48 24.30
CA SER A 97 -4.57 2.94 23.95
C SER A 97 -5.04 3.33 22.54
N VAL A 98 -4.67 4.52 22.06
CA VAL A 98 -5.02 5.01 20.72
C VAL A 98 -3.99 4.53 19.69
N ARG A 99 -2.72 4.46 20.10
CA ARG A 99 -1.62 3.94 19.26
C ARG A 99 -1.89 2.51 18.80
N GLU A 100 -2.50 1.68 19.64
CA GLU A 100 -2.81 0.31 19.27
C GLU A 100 -3.89 0.16 18.20
N THR A 101 -4.80 1.14 18.10
CA THR A 101 -5.87 1.12 17.09
C THR A 101 -5.41 1.63 15.72
N ARG A 102 -4.13 2.01 15.57
CA ARG A 102 -3.60 2.50 14.30
C ARG A 102 -3.59 1.39 13.24
N THR A 103 -4.01 1.76 12.05
CA THR A 103 -3.92 1.00 10.81
C THR A 103 -2.59 1.24 10.11
N PHE A 104 -1.97 2.43 10.25
CA PHE A 104 -0.67 2.69 9.68
C PHE A 104 0.45 2.04 10.51
N ARG A 105 0.88 0.84 10.07
CA ARG A 105 2.02 0.09 10.63
C ARG A 105 3.00 -0.25 9.51
N SER A 106 4.16 0.42 9.47
CA SER A 106 5.19 0.24 8.43
C SER A 106 5.66 -1.22 8.34
N SER A 107 5.75 -1.89 9.49
CA SER A 107 6.08 -3.30 9.65
C SER A 107 5.12 -4.25 8.90
N GLN A 108 3.85 -3.85 8.72
CA GLN A 108 2.82 -4.63 8.03
C GLN A 108 2.60 -4.17 6.59
N ILE A 109 2.74 -2.87 6.33
CA ILE A 109 2.47 -2.27 5.01
C ILE A 109 3.62 -2.51 4.05
N THR A 110 4.85 -2.25 4.50
CA THR A 110 6.06 -2.42 3.68
C THR A 110 7.18 -3.12 4.45
N PRO A 111 6.97 -4.36 4.92
CA PRO A 111 8.08 -5.21 5.34
C PRO A 111 9.04 -5.47 4.17
N MET A 112 10.22 -6.02 4.47
CA MET A 112 11.15 -6.46 3.43
C MET A 112 10.44 -7.43 2.46
N ALA A 113 10.58 -7.17 1.16
CA ALA A 113 9.93 -7.91 0.09
C ALA A 113 8.38 -7.86 0.11
N SER A 114 7.77 -6.78 0.62
CA SER A 114 6.33 -6.53 0.48
C SER A 114 5.88 -6.49 -0.99
N ASN A 115 4.70 -7.04 -1.29
CA ASN A 115 4.14 -7.08 -2.64
C ASN A 115 2.71 -6.51 -2.66
N LEU A 116 2.35 -5.85 -3.76
CA LEU A 116 0.98 -5.46 -4.10
C LEU A 116 0.56 -6.17 -5.38
N LEU A 117 -0.54 -6.92 -5.33
CA LEU A 117 -1.10 -7.62 -6.47
C LEU A 117 -2.44 -7.00 -6.87
N LEU A 118 -2.55 -6.59 -8.13
CA LEU A 118 -3.79 -6.14 -8.74
C LEU A 118 -4.25 -7.22 -9.73
N VAL A 119 -5.44 -7.77 -9.52
CA VAL A 119 -6.00 -8.85 -10.35
C VAL A 119 -7.27 -8.38 -11.03
N VAL A 120 -7.37 -8.62 -12.33
CA VAL A 120 -8.58 -8.38 -13.13
C VAL A 120 -9.24 -9.72 -13.40
N TYR A 121 -10.50 -9.85 -13.00
CA TYR A 121 -11.31 -11.04 -13.25
C TYR A 121 -12.38 -10.74 -14.29
N GLN A 122 -12.60 -11.67 -15.22
CA GLN A 122 -13.75 -11.66 -16.12
C GLN A 122 -14.76 -12.69 -15.63
N CYS A 123 -15.88 -12.23 -15.06
CA CYS A 123 -16.97 -13.11 -14.67
C CYS A 123 -17.82 -13.44 -15.92
N ARG A 124 -18.19 -14.71 -16.07
CA ARG A 124 -19.22 -15.12 -17.02
C ARG A 124 -20.57 -15.02 -16.30
N ALA A 125 -21.53 -14.31 -16.87
CA ALA A 125 -22.89 -14.34 -16.33
C ALA A 125 -23.44 -15.76 -16.50
N GLU A 126 -23.51 -16.53 -15.42
CA GLU A 126 -24.36 -17.72 -15.39
C GLU A 126 -25.81 -17.23 -15.32
N GLY A 127 -26.56 -17.45 -16.40
CA GLY A 127 -27.99 -17.19 -16.42
C GLY A 127 -28.67 -18.04 -15.36
N HIS A 128 -29.22 -17.40 -14.33
CA HIS A 128 -30.26 -17.99 -13.50
C HIS A 128 -31.39 -18.49 -14.42
N ARG A 129 -31.47 -19.81 -14.60
CA ARG A 129 -32.69 -20.48 -15.06
C ARG A 129 -33.50 -20.83 -13.82
N GLY A 130 -34.70 -20.27 -13.74
CA GLY A 130 -35.90 -20.85 -13.13
C GLY A 130 -35.80 -21.25 -11.67
#